data_AF-A0A9J7BJK2-F1
#
_entry.id   AF-A0A9J7BJK2-F1
#
_cell.length_a   1.000
_cell.length_b   1.000
_cell.length_c   1.000
_cell.angle_alpha   90.00
_cell.angle_beta   90.00
_cell.angle_gamma   90.00
#
_symmetry.space_group_name_H-M   'P 1'
#
loop_
_entity.id
_entity.type
_entity.pdbx_description
1 polymer ?
#
loop_
_entity_poly.entity_id
_entity_poly.type
_entity_poly.pdbx_seq_one_letter_code
_entity_poly.pdbx_strand_id
1 'polypeptide(L)'
;MVAQTASGPNGGAAAGSNTPTTTTGPDAHLPPTNAKLNGLAHRLLQAGLKTNALADENLAPWHIKIDYQMRNDPSPKLVSGSVEEWHAGPYQWRRTYTSSDEGATGTEWSTSRTERFTSKRGMRPQGYHFLLLRVTRPVIEPLYQAANVKPDYEMKAVRTTTEGVTLNCASVVDGARYTDEPDFIFATTCFDTDLHLRLTVAGDTTVQFDDVQMFQGKAVARNVKVIQQGRLLAEMKVSALEALPAGSEAEVKPPVGAVPEPYVVESGMPKPESVYEVAASLGMAPTFPYRGAIPVPIVILKDGSVKVQRGQLAVFSTQLGDALENAINKWKYKPYHVDGQPVEVAQTVFYPIDGKPFVPSYDRPKPKAVLTAPEDFSSAYDPKRDPAKDLAAAQAQAAAGHKRILMEVGGDWCSWCKILDKFFLEHADVRSARDAEFVLLKVNFSGNNENVAFLSQYPAIPGYPWIFVLDGDGKLLKSVDTNTLESGNTGYSEKAIRDFLTAWKR
;
A
#
# COMPACT_ATOMS: atom_id res chain seq x y z
N MET A 1 47.38 12.60 70.02
CA MET A 1 47.54 13.83 70.82
C MET A 1 46.71 14.92 70.17
N VAL A 2 45.79 15.49 70.95
CA VAL A 2 45.16 16.82 70.83
C VAL A 2 44.39 17.09 69.51
N ALA A 3 43.06 16.99 69.41
CA ALA A 3 41.95 17.68 70.10
C ALA A 3 41.60 19.07 69.51
N GLN A 4 40.29 19.20 69.17
CA GLN A 4 39.42 20.38 69.29
C GLN A 4 39.68 21.58 68.33
N THR A 5 38.72 22.36 67.83
CA THR A 5 37.24 22.44 67.93
C THR A 5 36.75 23.52 66.96
N ALA A 6 35.56 23.28 66.38
CA ALA A 6 34.42 24.19 66.23
C ALA A 6 34.41 25.43 65.31
N SER A 7 33.27 25.47 64.58
CA SER A 7 32.39 26.60 64.23
C SER A 7 32.79 27.58 63.11
N GLY A 8 32.06 27.46 61.99
CA GLY A 8 31.81 28.54 61.01
C GLY A 8 30.79 29.58 61.54
N PRO A 9 30.01 30.30 60.69
CA PRO A 9 29.75 29.99 59.27
C PRO A 9 29.63 31.18 58.28
N ASN A 10 29.38 30.78 57.02
CA ASN A 10 28.60 31.41 55.93
C ASN A 10 29.27 32.53 55.10
N GLY A 11 29.20 32.49 53.76
CA GLY A 11 28.60 31.52 52.84
C GLY A 11 28.69 32.03 51.40
N GLY A 12 28.59 31.11 50.43
CA GLY A 12 28.25 31.42 49.04
C GLY A 12 29.36 31.23 48.00
N ALA A 13 29.59 29.99 47.56
CA ALA A 13 30.07 29.72 46.20
C ALA A 13 29.69 28.31 45.75
N ALA A 14 29.39 28.24 44.46
CA ALA A 14 28.98 27.10 43.65
C ALA A 14 29.68 25.76 43.95
N ALA A 15 28.89 24.68 43.88
CA ALA A 15 29.41 23.35 43.60
C ALA A 15 28.42 22.64 42.67
N GLY A 16 28.92 22.27 41.48
CA GLY A 16 28.27 21.29 40.63
C GLY A 16 28.21 19.95 41.35
N SER A 17 27.08 19.26 41.22
CA SER A 17 26.94 17.87 41.65
C SER A 17 26.41 17.05 40.47
N ASN A 18 27.20 16.05 40.10
CA ASN A 18 26.77 14.90 39.33
C ASN A 18 25.91 14.01 40.22
N THR A 19 24.63 13.87 39.88
CA THR A 19 23.83 12.68 40.20
C THR A 19 22.74 12.53 39.13
N PRO A 20 22.43 11.30 38.69
CA PRO A 20 21.65 11.05 37.48
C PRO A 20 20.16 11.19 37.77
N THR A 21 19.49 12.04 36.99
CA THR A 21 18.04 12.19 37.07
C THR A 21 17.38 11.05 36.31
N THR A 22 16.87 10.08 37.06
CA THR A 22 15.82 9.15 36.63
C THR A 22 14.60 9.95 36.18
N THR A 23 14.28 9.90 34.89
CA THR A 23 12.99 10.34 34.34
C THR A 23 12.12 9.12 34.13
N THR A 24 11.24 8.86 35.10
CA THR A 24 10.15 7.90 35.01
C THR A 24 9.01 8.51 34.17
N GLY A 25 8.89 8.09 32.92
CA GLY A 25 7.68 8.22 32.10
C GLY A 25 7.03 6.84 31.86
N PRO A 26 5.75 6.74 31.48
CA PRO A 26 5.00 5.48 31.44
C PRO A 26 5.57 4.40 30.49
N ASP A 27 6.50 4.76 29.59
CA ASP A 27 7.08 3.84 28.59
C ASP A 27 8.61 3.66 28.71
N ALA A 28 9.24 4.10 29.80
CA ALA A 28 10.69 3.91 30.02
C ALA A 28 11.08 2.47 30.45
N HIS A 29 10.15 1.51 30.40
CA HIS A 29 10.33 0.13 30.89
C HIS A 29 9.79 -0.96 29.98
N LEU A 30 9.85 -0.79 28.65
CA LEU A 30 9.86 -1.97 27.78
C LEU A 30 11.32 -2.40 27.57
N PRO A 31 11.75 -3.57 28.08
CA PRO A 31 13.10 -4.04 27.83
C PRO A 31 13.32 -4.18 26.31
N PRO A 32 14.52 -3.92 25.79
CA PRO A 32 14.85 -4.24 24.40
C PRO A 32 14.43 -5.69 24.17
N THR A 33 13.71 -5.96 23.07
CA THR A 33 13.25 -7.31 22.76
C THR A 33 14.45 -8.22 22.94
N ASN A 34 14.38 -9.14 23.91
CA ASN A 34 15.51 -9.99 24.25
C ASN A 34 16.04 -10.58 22.95
N ALA A 35 17.34 -10.41 22.61
CA ALA A 35 17.88 -10.86 21.32
C ALA A 35 17.49 -12.33 21.00
N LYS A 36 17.24 -13.13 22.03
CA LYS A 36 16.65 -14.47 21.95
C LYS A 36 15.23 -14.51 21.36
N LEU A 37 14.33 -13.61 21.78
CA LEU A 37 12.96 -13.47 21.27
C LEU A 37 12.92 -12.92 19.84
N ASN A 38 13.77 -11.94 19.52
CA ASN A 38 13.92 -11.46 18.14
C ASN A 38 14.37 -12.59 17.20
N GLY A 39 15.45 -13.29 17.58
CA GLY A 39 15.91 -14.45 16.82
C GLY A 39 14.90 -15.59 16.77
N LEU A 40 14.08 -15.79 17.81
CA LEU A 40 13.01 -16.78 17.82
C LEU A 40 11.90 -16.42 16.82
N ALA A 41 11.46 -15.16 16.78
CA ALA A 41 10.42 -14.70 15.86
C ALA A 41 10.84 -14.86 14.39
N HIS A 42 12.07 -14.47 14.06
CA HIS A 42 12.65 -14.70 12.72
C HIS A 42 12.68 -16.19 12.37
N ARG A 43 13.18 -17.05 13.27
CA ARG A 43 13.21 -18.50 13.02
C ARG A 43 11.80 -19.08 12.88
N LEU A 44 10.83 -18.61 13.66
CA LEU A 44 9.44 -19.04 13.59
C LEU A 44 8.83 -18.69 12.23
N LEU A 45 8.97 -17.44 11.77
CA LEU A 45 8.46 -17.00 10.46
C LEU A 45 9.13 -17.76 9.31
N GLN A 46 10.47 -17.94 9.36
CA GLN A 46 11.21 -18.68 8.35
C GLN A 46 10.86 -20.17 8.32
N ALA A 47 10.63 -20.79 9.48
CA ALA A 47 10.16 -22.17 9.54
C ALA A 47 8.75 -22.29 8.95
N GLY A 48 7.85 -21.35 9.29
CA GLY A 48 6.50 -21.28 8.75
C GLY A 48 6.47 -21.12 7.22
N LEU A 49 7.30 -20.24 6.66
CA LEU A 49 7.45 -20.06 5.20
C LEU A 49 7.84 -21.36 4.48
N LYS A 50 8.71 -22.16 5.11
CA LYS A 50 9.14 -23.46 4.57
C LYS A 50 8.06 -24.53 4.64
N THR A 51 7.06 -24.40 5.50
CA THR A 51 6.09 -25.48 5.74
C THR A 51 4.64 -25.13 5.37
N ASN A 52 4.28 -23.89 5.07
CA ASN A 52 2.85 -23.50 4.93
C ASN A 52 2.45 -22.93 3.55
N ALA A 53 3.35 -22.91 2.56
CA ALA A 53 3.05 -22.39 1.22
C ALA A 53 3.24 -23.46 0.13
N LEU A 54 2.37 -23.44 -0.87
CA LEU A 54 2.45 -24.32 -2.05
C LEU A 54 3.31 -23.72 -3.18
N ALA A 55 3.49 -22.39 -3.19
CA ALA A 55 4.39 -21.68 -4.11
C ALA A 55 5.87 -21.81 -3.70
N ASP A 56 6.38 -23.03 -3.59
CA ASP A 56 7.80 -23.32 -3.37
C ASP A 56 8.36 -24.04 -4.59
N GLU A 57 9.51 -23.55 -5.08
CA GLU A 57 10.17 -24.00 -6.30
C GLU A 57 10.58 -25.48 -6.28
N ASN A 58 10.63 -26.10 -5.10
CA ASN A 58 11.05 -27.48 -4.91
C ASN A 58 9.87 -28.47 -4.76
N LEU A 59 8.61 -28.01 -4.83
CA LEU A 59 7.48 -28.93 -4.83
C LEU A 59 7.42 -29.72 -6.14
N ALA A 60 7.13 -31.02 -6.03
CA ALA A 60 6.74 -31.79 -7.19
C ALA A 60 5.40 -31.27 -7.72
N PRO A 61 5.12 -31.43 -9.03
CA PRO A 61 3.89 -30.96 -9.65
C PRO A 61 2.62 -31.32 -8.86
N TRP A 62 1.68 -30.39 -8.79
CA TRP A 62 0.46 -30.53 -7.98
C TRP A 62 -0.76 -29.89 -8.64
N HIS A 63 -1.93 -30.32 -8.17
CA HIS A 63 -3.23 -29.79 -8.55
C HIS A 63 -4.01 -29.42 -7.28
N ILE A 64 -4.66 -28.25 -7.29
CA ILE A 64 -5.56 -27.82 -6.23
C ILE A 64 -6.89 -27.32 -6.81
N LYS A 65 -7.99 -27.62 -6.11
CA LYS A 65 -9.29 -27.01 -6.32
C LYS A 65 -9.77 -26.31 -5.06
N ILE A 66 -10.13 -25.05 -5.20
CA ILE A 66 -10.60 -24.18 -4.12
C ILE A 66 -12.00 -23.71 -4.48
N ASP A 67 -13.01 -24.20 -3.78
CA ASP A 67 -14.37 -23.66 -3.87
C ASP A 67 -14.51 -22.46 -2.92
N TYR A 68 -15.16 -21.39 -3.37
CA TYR A 68 -15.26 -20.17 -2.56
C TYR A 68 -16.67 -19.57 -2.53
N GLN A 69 -16.91 -18.81 -1.47
CA GLN A 69 -18.00 -17.85 -1.37
C GLN A 69 -17.45 -16.54 -0.83
N MET A 70 -17.76 -15.42 -1.48
CA MET A 70 -17.27 -14.11 -1.08
C MET A 70 -18.30 -13.00 -1.30
N ARG A 71 -18.20 -11.91 -0.54
CA ARG A 71 -19.02 -10.72 -0.76
C ARG A 71 -18.42 -9.83 -1.85
N ASN A 72 -19.27 -9.34 -2.74
CA ASN A 72 -18.91 -8.42 -3.80
C ASN A 72 -19.22 -6.96 -3.40
N ASP A 73 -18.35 -6.32 -2.61
CA ASP A 73 -18.55 -4.95 -2.11
C ASP A 73 -18.68 -3.94 -3.27
N PRO A 74 -19.64 -2.99 -3.26
CA PRO A 74 -20.61 -2.66 -2.21
C PRO A 74 -21.91 -3.48 -2.24
N SER A 75 -22.05 -4.44 -3.16
CA SER A 75 -23.22 -5.30 -3.20
C SER A 75 -23.25 -6.24 -1.98
N PRO A 76 -24.42 -6.41 -1.34
CA PRO A 76 -24.59 -7.43 -0.30
C PRO A 76 -24.65 -8.85 -0.90
N LYS A 77 -24.68 -9.00 -2.24
CA LYS A 77 -24.76 -10.30 -2.89
C LYS A 77 -23.46 -11.08 -2.71
N LEU A 78 -23.62 -12.36 -2.36
CA LEU A 78 -22.54 -13.32 -2.33
C LEU A 78 -22.28 -13.82 -3.76
N VAL A 79 -21.01 -13.89 -4.10
CA VAL A 79 -20.49 -14.50 -5.32
C VAL A 79 -19.83 -15.81 -4.92
N SER A 80 -20.10 -16.86 -5.69
CA SER A 80 -19.56 -18.19 -5.44
C SER A 80 -18.93 -18.73 -6.71
N GLY A 81 -17.96 -19.61 -6.56
CA GLY A 81 -17.19 -20.12 -7.68
C GLY A 81 -16.11 -21.10 -7.24
N SER A 82 -15.22 -21.42 -8.17
CA SER A 82 -14.04 -22.23 -7.89
C SER A 82 -12.79 -21.65 -8.54
N VAL A 83 -11.64 -21.92 -7.93
CA VAL A 83 -10.32 -21.73 -8.52
C VAL A 83 -9.66 -23.10 -8.62
N GLU A 84 -9.21 -23.47 -9.81
CA GLU A 84 -8.43 -24.69 -10.03
C GLU A 84 -7.07 -24.31 -10.58
N GLU A 85 -6.00 -24.82 -9.94
CA GLU A 85 -4.63 -24.59 -10.37
C GLU A 85 -3.90 -25.91 -10.59
N TRP A 86 -3.33 -26.06 -11.79
CA TRP A 86 -2.38 -27.11 -12.14
C TRP A 86 -1.01 -26.47 -12.17
N HIS A 87 -0.12 -26.88 -11.27
CA HIS A 87 1.18 -26.27 -11.07
C HIS A 87 2.28 -27.30 -11.35
N ALA A 88 3.00 -27.11 -12.44
CA ALA A 88 4.16 -27.91 -12.82
C ALA A 88 5.50 -27.29 -12.39
N GLY A 89 5.50 -25.99 -12.05
CA GLY A 89 6.64 -25.27 -11.52
C GLY A 89 6.39 -23.75 -11.42
N PRO A 90 7.33 -22.97 -10.87
CA PRO A 90 7.15 -21.54 -10.53
C PRO A 90 6.62 -20.65 -11.66
N TYR A 91 6.97 -20.99 -12.90
CA TYR A 91 6.54 -20.28 -14.09
C TYR A 91 5.77 -21.17 -15.08
N GLN A 92 5.37 -22.37 -14.65
CA GLN A 92 4.69 -23.37 -15.45
C GLN A 92 3.43 -23.82 -14.72
N TRP A 93 2.32 -23.12 -14.95
CA TRP A 93 1.06 -23.39 -14.29
C TRP A 93 -0.12 -22.89 -15.12
N ARG A 94 -1.29 -23.49 -14.90
CA ARG A 94 -2.59 -23.04 -15.40
C ARG A 94 -3.48 -22.77 -14.22
N ARG A 95 -4.17 -21.63 -14.22
CA ARG A 95 -5.22 -21.35 -13.25
C ARG A 95 -6.53 -20.98 -13.93
N THR A 96 -7.58 -21.70 -13.58
CA THR A 96 -8.94 -21.47 -14.07
C THR A 96 -9.81 -20.98 -12.92
N TYR A 97 -10.55 -19.91 -13.19
CA TYR A 97 -11.53 -19.34 -12.29
C TYR A 97 -12.91 -19.53 -12.89
N THR A 98 -13.83 -20.06 -12.09
CA THR A 98 -15.26 -20.09 -12.38
C THR A 98 -15.98 -19.25 -11.32
N SER A 99 -16.99 -18.48 -11.73
CA SER A 99 -17.68 -17.58 -10.82
C SER A 99 -19.13 -17.37 -11.26
N SER A 100 -20.03 -17.18 -10.29
CA SER A 100 -21.39 -16.73 -10.55
C SER A 100 -21.46 -15.29 -11.08
N ASP A 101 -20.38 -14.50 -10.97
CA ASP A 101 -20.15 -13.31 -11.79
C ASP A 101 -19.38 -13.71 -13.06
N GLU A 102 -20.05 -13.69 -14.21
CA GLU A 102 -19.43 -14.05 -15.50
C GLU A 102 -18.15 -13.26 -15.79
N GLY A 103 -18.04 -12.02 -15.31
CA GLY A 103 -16.86 -11.21 -15.55
C GLY A 103 -15.67 -11.50 -14.63
N ALA A 104 -15.84 -12.46 -13.71
CA ALA A 104 -14.80 -13.03 -12.86
C ALA A 104 -14.49 -14.49 -13.24
N THR A 105 -14.92 -14.95 -14.43
CA THR A 105 -14.59 -16.26 -14.99
C THR A 105 -13.50 -16.10 -16.05
N GLY A 106 -12.51 -17.00 -16.03
CA GLY A 106 -11.42 -16.97 -17.01
C GLY A 106 -10.33 -17.97 -16.69
N THR A 107 -9.37 -18.12 -17.60
CA THR A 107 -8.19 -18.97 -17.39
C THR A 107 -6.95 -18.16 -17.71
N GLU A 108 -5.92 -18.34 -16.92
CA GLU A 108 -4.58 -17.80 -17.13
C GLU A 108 -3.54 -18.93 -17.12
N TRP A 109 -2.44 -18.71 -17.83
CA TRP A 109 -1.32 -19.62 -17.91
C TRP A 109 -0.02 -18.86 -17.71
N SER A 110 0.92 -19.49 -17.01
CA SER A 110 2.35 -19.20 -17.09
C SER A 110 3.02 -20.39 -17.74
N THR A 111 3.84 -20.15 -18.76
CA THR A 111 4.56 -21.22 -19.48
C THR A 111 6.07 -21.10 -19.37
N SER A 112 6.55 -19.89 -19.12
CA SER A 112 7.92 -19.57 -18.78
C SER A 112 7.94 -18.29 -17.95
N ARG A 113 9.12 -17.87 -17.47
CA ARG A 113 9.27 -16.62 -16.70
C ARG A 113 8.70 -15.40 -17.41
N THR A 114 8.74 -15.41 -18.75
CA THR A 114 8.37 -14.27 -19.59
C THR A 114 7.08 -14.47 -20.36
N GLU A 115 6.57 -15.71 -20.46
CA GLU A 115 5.41 -16.03 -21.30
C GLU A 115 4.20 -16.39 -20.46
N ARG A 116 3.22 -15.48 -20.48
CA ARG A 116 1.92 -15.62 -19.86
C ARG A 116 0.81 -15.51 -20.88
N PHE A 117 -0.33 -16.12 -20.57
CA PHE A 117 -1.50 -16.10 -21.44
C PHE A 117 -2.78 -16.00 -20.62
N THR A 118 -3.84 -15.47 -21.24
CA THR A 118 -5.21 -15.46 -20.73
C THR A 118 -6.17 -16.05 -21.75
N SER A 119 -7.38 -16.43 -21.32
CA SER A 119 -8.43 -16.87 -22.23
C SER A 119 -8.96 -15.68 -23.05
N LYS A 120 -9.48 -15.91 -24.26
CA LYS A 120 -9.91 -14.84 -25.18
C LYS A 120 -10.91 -13.84 -24.59
N ARG A 121 -11.84 -14.30 -23.73
CA ARG A 121 -12.80 -13.41 -23.05
C ARG A 121 -12.20 -12.78 -21.78
N GLY A 122 -11.13 -13.38 -21.25
CA GLY A 122 -10.35 -12.91 -20.11
C GLY A 122 -11.16 -12.71 -18.83
N MET A 123 -10.49 -12.58 -17.71
CA MET A 123 -11.14 -12.04 -16.51
C MET A 123 -11.09 -10.52 -16.54
N ARG A 124 -12.14 -9.83 -16.06
CA ARG A 124 -12.06 -8.37 -15.86
C ARG A 124 -11.00 -8.07 -14.80
N PRO A 125 -10.17 -7.02 -14.96
CA PRO A 125 -9.07 -6.71 -14.02
C PRO A 125 -9.52 -6.60 -12.56
N GLN A 126 -10.67 -5.98 -12.32
CA GLN A 126 -11.29 -5.84 -11.00
C GLN A 126 -11.66 -7.21 -10.38
N GLY A 127 -12.31 -8.08 -11.17
CA GLY A 127 -12.65 -9.44 -10.73
C GLY A 127 -11.40 -10.26 -10.40
N TYR A 128 -10.37 -10.12 -11.23
CA TYR A 128 -9.08 -10.80 -11.04
C TYR A 128 -8.39 -10.40 -9.76
N HIS A 129 -8.28 -9.09 -9.50
CA HIS A 129 -7.64 -8.57 -8.31
C HIS A 129 -8.28 -9.12 -7.02
N PHE A 130 -9.60 -9.15 -6.95
CA PHE A 130 -10.29 -9.64 -5.77
C PHE A 130 -10.21 -11.16 -5.59
N LEU A 131 -10.35 -11.95 -6.66
CA LEU A 131 -10.20 -13.41 -6.58
C LEU A 131 -8.77 -13.83 -6.25
N LEU A 132 -7.78 -13.10 -6.77
CA LEU A 132 -6.39 -13.35 -6.42
C LEU A 132 -6.15 -13.06 -4.93
N LEU A 133 -6.50 -11.86 -4.46
CA LEU A 133 -6.16 -11.43 -3.10
C LEU A 133 -6.99 -12.10 -1.99
N ARG A 134 -8.28 -12.39 -2.24
CA ARG A 134 -9.19 -12.89 -1.20
C ARG A 134 -9.42 -14.39 -1.25
N VAL A 135 -9.16 -15.05 -2.37
CA VAL A 135 -9.46 -16.48 -2.56
C VAL A 135 -8.19 -17.27 -2.82
N THR A 136 -7.46 -16.95 -3.88
CA THR A 136 -6.35 -17.78 -4.38
C THR A 136 -5.11 -17.67 -3.50
N ARG A 137 -4.63 -16.44 -3.29
CA ARG A 137 -3.39 -16.17 -2.56
C ARG A 137 -3.45 -16.61 -1.09
N PRO A 138 -4.56 -16.40 -0.34
CA PRO A 138 -4.66 -16.90 1.02
C PRO A 138 -4.51 -18.42 1.13
N VAL A 139 -4.82 -19.21 0.10
CA VAL A 139 -4.68 -20.67 0.17
C VAL A 139 -3.31 -21.12 -0.32
N ILE A 140 -2.84 -20.59 -1.46
CA ILE A 140 -1.62 -21.08 -2.13
C ILE A 140 -0.36 -20.41 -1.56
N GLU A 141 -0.45 -19.13 -1.20
CA GLU A 141 0.64 -18.27 -0.70
C GLU A 141 0.24 -17.49 0.57
N PRO A 142 -0.17 -18.18 1.65
CA PRO A 142 -0.75 -17.52 2.82
C PRO A 142 0.21 -16.58 3.56
N LEU A 143 1.52 -16.73 3.32
CA LEU A 143 2.60 -15.97 3.98
C LEU A 143 3.25 -14.92 3.06
N TYR A 144 2.58 -14.50 1.98
CA TYR A 144 3.16 -13.58 1.01
C TYR A 144 3.67 -12.25 1.61
N GLN A 145 3.05 -11.76 2.69
CA GLN A 145 3.45 -10.50 3.36
C GLN A 145 4.77 -10.65 4.12
N ALA A 146 5.22 -11.88 4.39
CA ALA A 146 6.52 -12.11 5.01
C ALA A 146 7.68 -11.61 4.13
N ALA A 147 7.48 -11.50 2.80
CA ALA A 147 8.46 -10.92 1.88
C ALA A 147 8.78 -9.44 2.19
N ASN A 148 7.92 -8.74 2.93
CA ASN A 148 8.15 -7.37 3.36
C ASN A 148 9.10 -7.27 4.57
N VAL A 149 9.32 -8.37 5.30
CA VAL A 149 10.15 -8.40 6.51
C VAL A 149 11.61 -8.64 6.13
N LYS A 150 12.48 -7.66 6.40
CA LYS A 150 13.93 -7.80 6.13
C LYS A 150 14.65 -8.48 7.30
N PRO A 151 15.83 -9.10 7.05
CA PRO A 151 16.59 -9.80 8.09
C PRO A 151 17.00 -8.93 9.28
N ASP A 152 17.14 -7.62 9.09
CA ASP A 152 17.52 -6.64 10.10
C ASP A 152 16.34 -6.05 10.87
N TYR A 153 15.09 -6.41 10.52
CA TYR A 153 13.91 -5.90 11.23
C TYR A 153 13.80 -6.55 12.62
N GLU A 154 13.48 -5.74 13.63
CA GLU A 154 13.23 -6.24 14.98
C GLU A 154 11.86 -6.93 15.01
N MET A 155 11.82 -8.13 15.54
CA MET A 155 10.62 -8.97 15.61
C MET A 155 10.33 -9.42 17.03
N LYS A 156 9.05 -9.66 17.32
CA LYS A 156 8.58 -10.22 18.59
C LYS A 156 7.89 -11.55 18.35
N ALA A 157 8.13 -12.48 19.28
CA ALA A 157 7.43 -13.73 19.37
C ALA A 157 6.50 -13.69 20.59
N VAL A 158 5.21 -13.96 20.39
CA VAL A 158 4.21 -14.01 21.46
C VAL A 158 3.55 -15.38 21.44
N ARG A 159 3.43 -16.00 22.61
CA ARG A 159 2.63 -17.21 22.79
C ARG A 159 1.26 -16.81 23.32
N THR A 160 0.20 -17.27 22.67
CA THR A 160 -1.18 -17.00 23.09
C THR A 160 -2.02 -18.27 23.01
N THR A 161 -3.17 -18.29 23.67
CA THR A 161 -4.14 -19.37 23.59
C THR A 161 -5.47 -18.81 23.12
N THR A 162 -6.00 -19.36 22.03
CA THR A 162 -7.28 -18.95 21.45
C THR A 162 -8.08 -20.20 21.13
N GLU A 163 -9.33 -20.26 21.61
CA GLU A 163 -10.23 -21.41 21.38
C GLU A 163 -9.61 -22.77 21.78
N GLY A 164 -8.78 -22.79 22.82
CA GLY A 164 -8.10 -24.00 23.30
C GLY A 164 -6.86 -24.41 22.49
N VAL A 165 -6.51 -23.69 21.42
CA VAL A 165 -5.29 -23.91 20.64
C VAL A 165 -4.20 -22.96 21.12
N THR A 166 -3.01 -23.50 21.38
CA THR A 166 -1.82 -22.69 21.69
C THR A 166 -1.17 -22.24 20.41
N LEU A 167 -1.04 -20.92 20.25
CA LEU A 167 -0.45 -20.27 19.09
C LEU A 167 0.88 -19.61 19.44
N ASN A 168 1.86 -19.79 18.56
CA ASN A 168 3.13 -19.08 18.54
C ASN A 168 3.05 -18.05 17.41
N CYS A 169 3.05 -16.77 17.76
CA CYS A 169 2.90 -15.67 16.81
C CYS A 169 4.21 -14.91 16.63
N ALA A 170 4.57 -14.63 15.39
CA ALA A 170 5.66 -13.72 15.01
C ALA A 170 5.08 -12.44 14.40
N SER A 171 5.65 -11.30 14.75
CA SER A 171 5.30 -10.00 14.15
C SER A 171 6.49 -9.06 14.21
N VAL A 172 6.51 -8.07 13.33
CA VAL A 172 7.49 -6.98 13.39
C VAL A 172 7.21 -6.15 14.65
N VAL A 173 8.27 -5.85 15.41
CA VAL A 173 8.20 -4.89 16.52
C VAL A 173 8.13 -3.51 15.91
N ASP A 174 7.12 -2.75 16.31
CA ASP A 174 7.02 -1.34 15.96
C ASP A 174 7.24 -1.11 14.45
N GLY A 175 6.38 -1.74 13.64
CA GLY A 175 6.53 -1.75 12.19
C GLY A 175 6.65 -0.35 11.57
N ALA A 176 6.14 0.68 12.25
CA ALA A 176 6.26 2.07 11.85
C ALA A 176 7.72 2.52 11.66
N ARG A 177 8.70 1.81 12.28
CA ARG A 177 10.14 2.03 12.03
C ARG A 177 10.58 1.78 10.59
N TYR A 178 9.80 1.02 9.83
CA TYR A 178 10.22 0.47 8.54
C TYR A 178 9.36 0.91 7.35
N THR A 179 8.15 1.37 7.61
CA THR A 179 7.19 1.81 6.60
C THR A 179 6.11 2.64 7.27
N ASP A 180 5.45 3.51 6.51
CA ASP A 180 4.37 4.36 7.00
C ASP A 180 3.00 3.63 7.01
N GLU A 181 3.00 2.32 6.67
CA GLU A 181 1.83 1.43 6.65
C GLU A 181 2.06 0.06 7.30
N PRO A 182 2.61 0.01 8.52
CA PRO A 182 3.03 -1.25 9.12
C PRO A 182 1.92 -2.28 9.23
N ASP A 183 0.69 -1.83 9.49
CA ASP A 183 -0.43 -2.73 9.76
C ASP A 183 -0.84 -3.54 8.52
N PHE A 184 -0.76 -2.98 7.32
CA PHE A 184 -1.08 -3.67 6.06
C PHE A 184 0.12 -4.41 5.47
N ILE A 185 1.33 -3.98 5.80
CA ILE A 185 2.57 -4.52 5.25
C ILE A 185 3.12 -5.68 6.09
N PHE A 186 3.03 -5.59 7.41
CA PHE A 186 3.55 -6.57 8.36
C PHE A 186 2.43 -7.30 9.07
N ALA A 187 2.05 -8.44 8.52
CA ALA A 187 1.11 -9.32 9.19
C ALA A 187 1.72 -9.89 10.48
N THR A 188 0.91 -9.95 11.53
CA THR A 188 1.14 -10.90 12.63
C THR A 188 0.78 -12.29 12.12
N THR A 189 1.71 -13.23 12.22
CA THR A 189 1.56 -14.60 11.73
C THR A 189 1.62 -15.58 12.89
N CYS A 190 0.60 -16.40 13.07
CA CYS A 190 0.50 -17.34 14.19
C CYS A 190 0.39 -18.78 13.73
N PHE A 191 1.21 -19.63 14.35
CA PHE A 191 1.28 -21.06 14.10
C PHE A 191 0.86 -21.86 15.33
N ASP A 192 0.30 -23.06 15.17
CA ASP A 192 0.12 -23.98 16.28
C ASP A 192 1.47 -24.60 16.75
N THR A 193 1.42 -25.60 17.63
CA THR A 193 2.63 -26.26 18.15
C THR A 193 3.38 -27.08 17.10
N ASP A 194 2.71 -27.47 16.01
CA ASP A 194 3.27 -28.26 14.93
C ASP A 194 3.71 -27.37 13.74
N LEU A 195 3.73 -26.05 13.94
CA LEU A 195 4.03 -25.04 12.92
C LEU A 195 3.01 -24.97 11.77
N HIS A 196 1.78 -25.42 11.98
CA HIS A 196 0.70 -25.15 11.02
C HIS A 196 0.21 -23.72 11.20
N LEU A 197 0.09 -22.99 10.10
CA LEU A 197 -0.45 -21.64 10.10
C LEU A 197 -1.94 -21.70 10.51
N ARG A 198 -2.31 -20.88 11.49
CA ARG A 198 -3.67 -20.80 12.04
C ARG A 198 -4.30 -19.42 11.86
N LEU A 199 -3.47 -18.38 11.87
CA LEU A 199 -3.94 -17.00 11.83
C LEU A 199 -2.92 -16.08 11.16
N THR A 200 -3.39 -15.18 10.30
CA THR A 200 -2.65 -13.96 9.95
C THR A 200 -3.53 -12.74 10.23
N VAL A 201 -2.93 -11.69 10.77
CA VAL A 201 -3.62 -10.42 11.06
C VAL A 201 -2.82 -9.27 10.46
N ALA A 202 -3.44 -8.52 9.55
CA ALA A 202 -2.88 -7.32 8.95
C ALA A 202 -3.97 -6.23 8.93
N GLY A 203 -3.74 -5.13 9.66
CA GLY A 203 -4.71 -4.08 9.88
C GLY A 203 -6.01 -4.64 10.48
N ASP A 204 -7.12 -4.36 9.82
CA ASP A 204 -8.45 -4.83 10.20
C ASP A 204 -8.81 -6.20 9.62
N THR A 205 -7.89 -6.81 8.88
CA THR A 205 -8.09 -8.07 8.16
C THR A 205 -7.44 -9.23 8.91
N THR A 206 -8.25 -10.22 9.23
CA THR A 206 -7.85 -11.49 9.81
C THR A 206 -8.10 -12.59 8.79
N VAL A 207 -7.11 -13.46 8.59
CA VAL A 207 -7.28 -14.71 7.83
C VAL A 207 -7.12 -15.88 8.78
N GLN A 208 -8.14 -16.72 8.87
CA GLN A 208 -8.16 -17.93 9.70
C GLN A 208 -7.91 -19.16 8.83
N PHE A 209 -7.15 -20.11 9.38
CA PHE A 209 -6.67 -21.30 8.69
C PHE A 209 -7.00 -22.56 9.50
N ASP A 210 -8.01 -23.29 9.03
CA ASP A 210 -8.57 -24.47 9.67
C ASP A 210 -8.42 -25.70 8.77
N ASP A 211 -8.63 -26.88 9.37
CA ASP A 211 -8.65 -28.16 8.66
C ASP A 211 -7.39 -28.41 7.81
N VAL A 212 -6.25 -28.61 8.47
CA VAL A 212 -4.93 -28.69 7.83
C VAL A 212 -4.71 -30.08 7.22
N GLN A 213 -4.36 -30.12 5.93
CA GLN A 213 -3.89 -31.29 5.21
C GLN A 213 -2.38 -31.21 4.99
N MET A 214 -1.66 -32.27 5.32
CA MET A 214 -0.26 -32.41 4.93
C MET A 214 -0.14 -32.86 3.47
N PHE A 215 0.67 -32.16 2.68
CA PHE A 215 0.89 -32.43 1.27
C PHE A 215 2.33 -32.08 0.87
N GLN A 216 3.12 -33.07 0.44
CA GLN A 216 4.52 -32.89 0.05
C GLN A 216 5.37 -32.13 1.10
N GLY A 217 5.15 -32.40 2.39
CA GLY A 217 5.84 -31.70 3.48
C GLY A 217 5.33 -30.29 3.79
N LYS A 218 4.26 -29.84 3.11
CA LYS A 218 3.54 -28.60 3.39
C LYS A 218 2.27 -28.87 4.18
N ALA A 219 1.96 -27.98 5.12
CA ALA A 219 0.72 -27.89 5.85
C ALA A 219 -0.21 -26.90 5.13
N VAL A 220 -1.23 -27.42 4.46
CA VAL A 220 -2.17 -26.62 3.66
C VAL A 220 -3.51 -26.59 4.37
N ALA A 221 -4.01 -25.40 4.68
CA ALA A 221 -5.35 -25.24 5.26
C ALA A 221 -6.41 -25.53 4.20
N ARG A 222 -7.33 -26.45 4.50
CA ARG A 222 -8.46 -26.75 3.61
C ARG A 222 -9.65 -25.85 3.84
N ASN A 223 -9.74 -25.19 4.98
CA ASN A 223 -10.77 -24.20 5.24
C ASN A 223 -10.13 -22.88 5.61
N VAL A 224 -10.33 -21.85 4.79
CA VAL A 224 -9.71 -20.54 4.98
C VAL A 224 -10.78 -19.47 4.98
N LYS A 225 -10.77 -18.58 5.96
CA LYS A 225 -11.74 -17.48 6.09
C LYS A 225 -11.03 -16.14 6.13
N VAL A 226 -11.45 -15.22 5.27
CA VAL A 226 -11.03 -13.82 5.30
C VAL A 226 -12.10 -13.01 6.02
N ILE A 227 -11.73 -12.35 7.10
CA ILE A 227 -12.61 -11.58 7.98
C ILE A 227 -12.05 -10.16 8.05
N GLN A 228 -12.87 -9.16 7.77
CA GLN A 228 -12.49 -7.75 7.91
C GLN A 228 -13.43 -7.07 8.89
N GLN A 229 -12.88 -6.43 9.93
CA GLN A 229 -13.66 -5.78 10.99
C GLN A 229 -14.73 -6.71 11.60
N GLY A 230 -14.38 -7.98 11.82
CA GLY A 230 -15.29 -9.01 12.33
C GLY A 230 -16.35 -9.51 11.33
N ARG A 231 -16.40 -8.95 10.11
CA ARG A 231 -17.32 -9.34 9.05
C ARG A 231 -16.66 -10.33 8.09
N LEU A 232 -17.24 -11.52 7.92
CA LEU A 232 -16.79 -12.49 6.93
C LEU A 232 -16.86 -11.88 5.52
N LEU A 233 -15.72 -11.88 4.82
CA LEU A 233 -15.56 -11.39 3.45
C LEU A 233 -15.52 -12.53 2.44
N ALA A 234 -14.78 -13.58 2.75
CA ALA A 234 -14.62 -14.75 1.91
C ALA A 234 -14.41 -16.01 2.76
N GLU A 235 -14.93 -17.13 2.29
CA GLU A 235 -14.66 -18.46 2.80
C GLU A 235 -14.23 -19.33 1.62
N MET A 236 -13.16 -20.10 1.82
CA MET A 236 -12.56 -20.99 0.84
C MET A 236 -12.49 -22.40 1.39
N LYS A 237 -12.83 -23.38 0.56
CA LYS A 237 -12.76 -24.80 0.85
C LYS A 237 -11.93 -25.51 -0.22
N VAL A 238 -10.82 -26.10 0.19
CA VAL A 238 -10.00 -26.94 -0.68
C VAL A 238 -10.69 -28.29 -0.83
N SER A 239 -11.32 -28.50 -1.99
CA SER A 239 -12.02 -29.75 -2.30
C SER A 239 -11.13 -30.80 -2.95
N ALA A 240 -10.00 -30.40 -3.53
CA ALA A 240 -8.95 -31.29 -4.00
C ALA A 240 -7.57 -30.69 -3.77
N LEU A 241 -6.62 -31.52 -3.31
CA LEU A 241 -5.19 -31.22 -3.28
C LEU A 241 -4.43 -32.54 -3.48
N GLU A 242 -3.81 -32.67 -4.65
CA GLU A 242 -3.22 -33.92 -5.10
C GLU A 242 -1.96 -33.72 -5.95
N ALA A 243 -1.16 -34.77 -6.07
CA ALA A 243 0.00 -34.76 -6.96
C ALA A 243 -0.47 -34.75 -8.41
N LEU A 244 0.17 -33.92 -9.24
CA LEU A 244 -0.12 -33.90 -10.67
C LEU A 244 0.61 -35.09 -11.33
N PRO A 245 -0.11 -36.02 -11.99
CA PRO A 245 0.51 -37.19 -12.59
C PRO A 245 1.55 -36.85 -13.66
N ALA A 246 2.54 -37.73 -13.83
CA ALA A 246 3.44 -37.66 -14.98
C ALA A 246 2.62 -37.80 -16.28
N GLY A 247 2.92 -36.99 -17.31
CA GLY A 247 2.12 -36.94 -18.54
C GLY A 247 1.02 -35.87 -18.56
N SER A 248 0.86 -35.09 -17.47
CA SER A 248 -0.10 -33.97 -17.40
C SER A 248 0.44 -32.65 -17.99
N GLU A 249 1.49 -32.68 -18.81
CA GLU A 249 2.07 -31.46 -19.40
C GLU A 249 1.06 -30.72 -20.31
N ALA A 250 0.04 -31.43 -20.80
CA ALA A 250 -1.06 -30.82 -21.54
C ALA A 250 -1.94 -29.90 -20.67
N GLU A 251 -2.02 -30.14 -19.35
CA GLU A 251 -2.88 -29.36 -18.45
C GLU A 251 -2.36 -27.93 -18.26
N VAL A 252 -1.05 -27.73 -18.30
CA VAL A 252 -0.42 -26.41 -18.13
C VAL A 252 -0.16 -25.69 -19.46
N LYS A 253 -0.53 -26.30 -20.59
CA LYS A 253 -0.35 -25.68 -21.92
C LYS A 253 -1.53 -24.77 -22.27
N PRO A 254 -1.27 -23.54 -22.76
CA PRO A 254 -2.32 -22.69 -23.28
C PRO A 254 -2.89 -23.27 -24.59
N PRO A 255 -4.21 -23.17 -24.83
CA PRO A 255 -4.80 -23.53 -26.12
C PRO A 255 -4.36 -22.56 -27.22
N VAL A 256 -4.47 -23.00 -28.49
CA VAL A 256 -4.08 -22.21 -29.69
C VAL A 256 -4.79 -20.84 -29.80
N GLY A 257 -5.90 -20.63 -29.07
CA GLY A 257 -6.63 -19.37 -29.01
C GLY A 257 -6.42 -18.54 -27.74
N ALA A 258 -5.47 -18.91 -26.87
CA ALA A 258 -5.12 -18.11 -25.71
C ALA A 258 -4.42 -16.80 -26.15
N VAL A 259 -4.69 -15.74 -25.41
CA VAL A 259 -4.18 -14.39 -25.69
C VAL A 259 -2.88 -14.21 -24.89
N PRO A 260 -1.75 -13.87 -25.52
CA PRO A 260 -0.52 -13.60 -24.79
C PRO A 260 -0.66 -12.33 -23.95
N GLU A 261 -0.14 -12.38 -22.72
CA GLU A 261 -0.04 -11.24 -21.81
C GLU A 261 1.41 -10.74 -21.78
N PRO A 262 1.62 -9.41 -21.74
CA PRO A 262 2.96 -8.87 -21.53
C PRO A 262 3.54 -9.26 -20.17
N TYR A 263 4.87 -9.23 -20.08
CA TYR A 263 5.59 -9.44 -18.82
C TYR A 263 5.24 -8.36 -17.79
N VAL A 264 5.06 -8.77 -16.54
CA VAL A 264 4.87 -7.87 -15.40
C VAL A 264 6.19 -7.84 -14.62
N VAL A 265 6.76 -6.65 -14.45
CA VAL A 265 8.04 -6.47 -13.76
C VAL A 265 7.94 -6.98 -12.32
N GLU A 266 8.75 -7.99 -12.00
CA GLU A 266 8.85 -8.57 -10.67
C GLU A 266 9.36 -7.55 -9.64
N SER A 267 8.95 -7.71 -8.38
CA SER A 267 9.45 -6.88 -7.28
C SER A 267 10.98 -7.01 -7.17
N GLY A 268 11.66 -5.88 -6.97
CA GLY A 268 13.13 -5.82 -6.89
C GLY A 268 13.86 -5.71 -8.24
N MET A 269 13.16 -5.86 -9.36
CA MET A 269 13.74 -5.65 -10.69
C MET A 269 13.81 -4.16 -11.07
N PRO A 270 14.76 -3.76 -11.94
CA PRO A 270 14.84 -2.38 -12.45
C PRO A 270 13.52 -1.95 -13.10
N LYS A 271 13.10 -0.70 -12.90
CA LYS A 271 11.90 -0.17 -13.57
C LYS A 271 12.18 0.14 -15.05
N PRO A 272 11.18 0.07 -15.95
CA PRO A 272 11.36 0.49 -17.33
C PRO A 272 11.79 1.96 -17.45
N GLU A 273 12.77 2.23 -18.32
CA GLU A 273 13.35 3.57 -18.50
C GLU A 273 12.88 4.20 -19.82
N SER A 274 12.18 5.32 -19.71
CA SER A 274 11.73 6.11 -20.86
C SER A 274 12.90 6.90 -21.47
N VAL A 275 12.93 7.02 -22.80
CA VAL A 275 13.96 7.77 -23.55
C VAL A 275 13.37 8.83 -24.47
N TYR A 276 12.06 8.79 -24.72
CA TYR A 276 11.36 9.81 -25.48
C TYR A 276 9.89 9.84 -25.08
N GLU A 277 9.38 11.02 -24.76
CA GLU A 277 7.97 11.26 -24.51
C GLU A 277 7.52 12.55 -25.19
N VAL A 278 6.27 12.55 -25.66
CA VAL A 278 5.62 13.73 -26.24
C VAL A 278 4.28 13.98 -25.57
N ALA A 279 3.91 15.25 -25.45
CA ALA A 279 2.66 15.68 -24.86
C ALA A 279 1.44 15.24 -25.70
N ALA A 280 0.33 14.94 -25.03
CA ALA A 280 -0.98 14.87 -25.64
C ALA A 280 -1.44 16.25 -26.12
N SER A 281 -1.96 16.31 -27.35
CA SER A 281 -2.58 17.52 -27.89
C SER A 281 -3.99 17.67 -27.30
N LEU A 282 -4.05 18.17 -26.07
CA LEU A 282 -5.28 18.38 -25.33
C LEU A 282 -5.72 19.83 -25.46
N GLY A 283 -6.92 20.05 -26.01
CA GLY A 283 -7.61 21.33 -25.90
C GLY A 283 -8.11 21.52 -24.47
N MET A 284 -7.23 21.98 -23.57
CA MET A 284 -7.60 22.22 -22.18
C MET A 284 -8.40 23.52 -22.07
N ALA A 285 -9.73 23.41 -22.07
CA ALA A 285 -10.59 24.53 -21.69
C ALA A 285 -10.30 24.94 -20.22
N PRO A 286 -10.48 26.22 -19.85
CA PRO A 286 -10.35 26.66 -18.47
C PRO A 286 -11.22 25.84 -17.49
N THR A 287 -12.38 25.38 -17.96
CA THR A 287 -13.38 24.57 -17.24
C THR A 287 -13.12 23.06 -17.24
N PHE A 288 -11.94 22.61 -17.69
CA PHE A 288 -11.63 21.18 -17.76
C PHE A 288 -11.63 20.56 -16.35
N PRO A 289 -12.55 19.64 -16.04
CA PRO A 289 -12.85 19.23 -14.66
C PRO A 289 -11.82 18.29 -14.03
N TYR A 290 -10.84 17.82 -14.81
CA TYR A 290 -9.83 16.89 -14.33
C TYR A 290 -8.49 17.56 -14.22
N ARG A 291 -8.06 17.69 -12.98
CA ARG A 291 -6.72 18.10 -12.61
C ARG A 291 -6.20 16.91 -11.77
N GLY A 292 -5.16 16.22 -12.25
CA GLY A 292 -4.52 15.14 -11.50
C GLY A 292 -3.43 14.43 -12.29
N ALA A 293 -3.14 13.18 -11.96
CA ALA A 293 -2.47 12.24 -12.85
C ALA A 293 -3.45 11.13 -13.24
N ILE A 294 -3.59 10.87 -14.53
CA ILE A 294 -4.44 9.79 -15.04
C ILE A 294 -3.60 8.51 -15.13
N PRO A 295 -4.02 7.39 -14.50
CA PRO A 295 -3.39 6.10 -14.74
C PRO A 295 -3.70 5.64 -16.17
N VAL A 296 -2.66 5.47 -16.97
CA VAL A 296 -2.74 4.98 -18.34
C VAL A 296 -2.01 3.63 -18.41
N PRO A 297 -2.75 2.51 -18.59
CA PRO A 297 -2.11 1.22 -18.82
C PRO A 297 -1.48 1.19 -20.21
N ILE A 298 -0.22 0.78 -20.27
CA ILE A 298 0.57 0.69 -21.49
C ILE A 298 1.28 -0.65 -21.59
N VAL A 299 1.61 -1.03 -22.82
CA VAL A 299 2.58 -2.07 -23.15
C VAL A 299 3.80 -1.41 -23.79
N ILE A 300 4.98 -1.65 -23.22
CA ILE A 300 6.25 -1.38 -23.88
C ILE A 300 6.57 -2.60 -24.73
N LEU A 301 6.71 -2.44 -26.04
CA LEU A 301 7.05 -3.52 -26.96
C LEU A 301 8.55 -3.87 -26.89
N LYS A 302 8.93 -5.00 -27.48
CA LYS A 302 10.32 -5.49 -27.52
C LYS A 302 11.33 -4.50 -28.12
N ASP A 303 10.89 -3.60 -28.99
CA ASP A 303 11.71 -2.54 -29.60
C ASP A 303 11.69 -1.21 -28.81
N GLY A 304 11.02 -1.19 -27.65
CA GLY A 304 10.83 -0.01 -26.83
C GLY A 304 9.70 0.93 -27.29
N SER A 305 9.00 0.66 -28.40
CA SER A 305 7.77 1.42 -28.71
C SER A 305 6.67 1.15 -27.70
N VAL A 306 5.72 2.08 -27.59
CA VAL A 306 4.64 2.00 -26.59
C VAL A 306 3.30 1.85 -27.28
N LYS A 307 2.42 1.04 -26.67
CA LYS A 307 0.99 0.95 -27.01
C LYS A 307 0.15 1.17 -25.77
N VAL A 308 -0.81 2.08 -25.84
CA VAL A 308 -1.84 2.23 -24.80
C VAL A 308 -2.81 1.06 -24.84
N GLN A 309 -3.11 0.48 -23.69
CA GLN A 309 -4.13 -0.57 -23.57
C GLN A 309 -5.51 0.09 -23.41
N ARG A 310 -6.09 0.54 -24.53
CA ARG A 310 -7.34 1.32 -24.54
C ARG A 310 -8.50 0.64 -23.82
N GLY A 311 -8.62 -0.69 -23.90
CA GLY A 311 -9.66 -1.46 -23.21
C GLY A 311 -9.53 -1.46 -21.68
N GLN A 312 -8.37 -1.08 -21.14
CA GLN A 312 -8.09 -0.96 -19.71
C GLN A 312 -8.00 0.51 -19.25
N LEU A 313 -8.03 1.45 -20.19
CA LEU A 313 -7.95 2.88 -19.92
C LEU A 313 -9.31 3.38 -19.41
N ALA A 314 -9.44 3.55 -18.10
CA ALA A 314 -10.61 4.14 -17.48
C ALA A 314 -10.61 5.68 -17.67
N VAL A 315 -11.15 6.17 -18.79
CA VAL A 315 -11.28 7.61 -19.08
C VAL A 315 -12.73 8.04 -19.21
N PHE A 316 -13.00 9.26 -18.75
CA PHE A 316 -14.33 9.87 -18.72
C PHE A 316 -14.84 10.34 -20.09
N SER A 317 -13.96 10.48 -21.08
CA SER A 317 -14.34 10.83 -22.46
C SER A 317 -13.45 10.16 -23.50
N THR A 318 -14.03 9.88 -24.67
CA THR A 318 -13.34 9.29 -25.82
C THR A 318 -12.24 10.21 -26.34
N GLN A 319 -12.51 11.51 -26.43
CA GLN A 319 -11.55 12.51 -26.92
C GLN A 319 -10.27 12.59 -26.07
N LEU A 320 -10.40 12.52 -24.74
CA LEU A 320 -9.25 12.47 -23.83
C LEU A 320 -8.46 11.17 -24.03
N GLY A 321 -9.16 10.04 -24.13
CA GLY A 321 -8.56 8.76 -24.47
C GLY A 321 -7.78 8.79 -25.79
N ASP A 322 -8.37 9.33 -26.85
CA ASP A 322 -7.76 9.47 -28.17
C ASP A 322 -6.49 10.33 -28.13
N ALA A 323 -6.54 11.46 -27.43
CA ALA A 323 -5.40 12.37 -27.35
C ALA A 323 -4.24 11.76 -26.54
N LEU A 324 -4.53 11.08 -25.43
CA LEU A 324 -3.54 10.37 -24.64
C LEU A 324 -2.93 9.22 -25.44
N GLU A 325 -3.76 8.40 -26.08
CA GLU A 325 -3.30 7.30 -26.93
C GLU A 325 -2.40 7.80 -28.07
N ASN A 326 -2.84 8.82 -28.81
CA ASN A 326 -2.08 9.37 -29.93
C ASN A 326 -0.70 9.92 -29.54
N ALA A 327 -0.54 10.41 -28.32
CA ALA A 327 0.75 10.90 -27.82
C ALA A 327 1.60 9.80 -27.20
N ILE A 328 1.01 8.99 -26.33
CA ILE A 328 1.71 7.92 -25.61
C ILE A 328 2.16 6.82 -26.57
N ASN A 329 1.41 6.53 -27.63
CA ASN A 329 1.84 5.59 -28.68
C ASN A 329 3.09 6.06 -29.44
N LYS A 330 3.49 7.34 -29.30
CA LYS A 330 4.75 7.87 -29.87
C LYS A 330 5.92 7.78 -28.89
N TRP A 331 5.67 7.45 -27.62
CA TRP A 331 6.73 7.34 -26.61
C TRP A 331 7.67 6.18 -26.93
N LYS A 332 8.92 6.28 -26.44
CA LYS A 332 9.93 5.22 -26.53
C LYS A 332 10.58 4.99 -25.19
N TYR A 333 10.80 3.72 -24.87
CA TYR A 333 11.54 3.22 -23.72
C TYR A 333 12.79 2.48 -24.20
N LYS A 334 13.77 2.28 -23.32
CA LYS A 334 14.80 1.27 -23.55
C LYS A 334 14.13 -0.11 -23.61
N PRO A 335 14.49 -0.98 -24.57
CA PRO A 335 14.01 -2.37 -24.58
C PRO A 335 14.25 -3.04 -23.23
N TYR A 336 13.20 -3.57 -22.62
CA TYR A 336 13.29 -4.22 -21.34
C TYR A 336 13.72 -5.68 -21.53
N HIS A 337 14.77 -6.09 -20.82
CA HIS A 337 15.34 -7.44 -20.98
C HIS A 337 15.10 -8.27 -19.72
N VAL A 338 14.65 -9.51 -19.93
CA VAL A 338 14.60 -10.56 -18.91
C VAL A 338 15.47 -11.69 -19.42
N ASP A 339 16.44 -12.14 -18.59
CA ASP A 339 17.41 -13.18 -18.95
C ASP A 339 18.11 -12.95 -20.31
N GLY A 340 18.40 -11.67 -20.60
CA GLY A 340 19.09 -11.23 -21.82
C GLY A 340 18.21 -11.15 -23.07
N GLN A 341 16.91 -11.43 -22.98
CA GLN A 341 15.96 -11.36 -24.10
C GLN A 341 14.99 -10.17 -23.95
N PRO A 342 14.71 -9.41 -25.02
CA PRO A 342 13.74 -8.33 -24.96
C PRO A 342 12.31 -8.89 -24.86
N VAL A 343 11.53 -8.35 -23.92
CA VAL A 343 10.14 -8.75 -23.65
C VAL A 343 9.18 -7.57 -23.81
N GLU A 344 7.91 -7.87 -24.11
CA GLU A 344 6.87 -6.86 -23.96
C GLU A 344 6.53 -6.68 -22.48
N VAL A 345 6.36 -5.46 -21.99
CA VAL A 345 6.13 -5.16 -20.57
C VAL A 345 4.84 -4.40 -20.37
N ALA A 346 3.94 -4.92 -19.53
CA ALA A 346 2.76 -4.20 -19.07
C ALA A 346 3.11 -3.32 -17.87
N GLN A 347 2.72 -2.05 -17.91
CA GLN A 347 2.79 -1.16 -16.75
C GLN A 347 1.74 -0.05 -16.83
N THR A 348 1.45 0.58 -15.69
CA THR A 348 0.61 1.78 -15.62
C THR A 348 1.49 3.01 -15.48
N VAL A 349 1.41 3.93 -16.44
CA VAL A 349 2.05 5.25 -16.34
C VAL A 349 1.05 6.29 -15.87
N PHE A 350 1.47 7.21 -15.02
CA PHE A 350 0.62 8.29 -14.52
C PHE A 350 0.85 9.54 -15.38
N TYR A 351 -0.09 9.84 -16.28
CA TYR A 351 -0.02 10.99 -17.18
C TYR A 351 -0.49 12.26 -16.46
N PRO A 352 0.36 13.28 -16.28
CA PRO A 352 -0.01 14.49 -15.56
C PRO A 352 -0.95 15.38 -16.38
N ILE A 353 -2.04 15.82 -15.75
CA ILE A 353 -2.97 16.82 -16.26
C ILE A 353 -3.11 17.90 -15.18
N ASP A 354 -2.16 18.82 -15.14
CA ASP A 354 -2.11 19.91 -14.16
C ASP A 354 -2.12 21.31 -14.82
N GLY A 355 -2.34 21.36 -16.14
CA GLY A 355 -2.36 22.60 -16.92
C GLY A 355 -0.97 23.19 -17.18
N LYS A 356 0.12 22.56 -16.71
CA LYS A 356 1.49 22.97 -17.02
C LYS A 356 1.97 22.34 -18.34
N PRO A 357 3.01 22.90 -18.98
CA PRO A 357 3.67 22.23 -20.10
C PRO A 357 4.11 20.83 -19.70
N PHE A 358 3.84 19.86 -20.57
CA PHE A 358 4.26 18.47 -20.34
C PHE A 358 5.78 18.40 -20.25
N VAL A 359 6.28 17.73 -19.21
CA VAL A 359 7.70 17.43 -19.02
C VAL A 359 7.88 15.90 -19.13
N PRO A 360 8.72 15.40 -20.04
CA PRO A 360 9.05 13.98 -20.14
C PRO A 360 9.54 13.41 -18.81
N SER A 361 9.20 12.17 -18.48
CA SER A 361 9.54 11.56 -17.20
C SER A 361 11.05 11.56 -16.87
N TYR A 362 11.92 11.47 -17.88
CA TYR A 362 13.37 11.52 -17.74
C TYR A 362 13.92 12.96 -17.55
N ASP A 363 13.18 13.97 -17.98
CA ASP A 363 13.50 15.40 -17.81
C ASP A 363 12.81 16.01 -16.58
N ARG A 364 11.79 15.33 -16.05
CA ARG A 364 11.17 15.73 -14.78
C ARG A 364 12.30 15.79 -13.78
N PRO A 365 12.40 16.88 -13.01
CA PRO A 365 13.26 16.89 -11.85
C PRO A 365 12.90 15.61 -11.09
N LYS A 366 13.84 14.65 -11.05
CA LYS A 366 13.75 13.57 -10.07
C LYS A 366 13.41 14.30 -8.79
N PRO A 367 12.32 13.92 -8.08
CA PRO A 367 11.93 14.63 -6.88
C PRO A 367 13.22 14.89 -6.14
N LYS A 368 13.62 16.17 -6.04
CA LYS A 368 14.75 16.50 -5.17
C LYS A 368 14.31 15.81 -3.91
N ALA A 369 15.10 14.84 -3.41
CA ALA A 369 14.85 14.31 -2.09
C ALA A 369 14.58 15.55 -1.28
N VAL A 370 13.33 15.72 -0.84
CA VAL A 370 12.89 17.01 -0.38
C VAL A 370 13.71 17.15 0.89
N LEU A 371 14.80 17.89 0.80
CA LEU A 371 15.52 18.39 1.95
C LEU A 371 14.65 19.55 2.42
N THR A 372 13.39 19.24 2.75
CA THR A 372 12.68 19.99 3.77
C THR A 372 13.59 19.80 4.97
N ALA A 373 14.04 20.92 5.53
CA ALA A 373 14.64 20.84 6.85
C ALA A 373 13.67 20.01 7.73
N PRO A 374 14.17 19.21 8.68
CA PRO A 374 13.34 18.30 9.48
C PRO A 374 12.02 18.92 9.97
N GLU A 375 12.00 20.24 10.18
CA GLU A 375 10.87 21.08 10.58
C GLU A 375 9.80 21.45 9.53
N ASP A 376 10.02 21.30 8.21
CA ASP A 376 9.04 21.77 7.20
C ASP A 376 8.09 20.68 6.71
N PHE A 377 6.95 20.57 7.42
CA PHE A 377 5.85 19.62 7.18
C PHE A 377 4.65 20.21 6.40
N SER A 378 4.79 21.43 5.86
CA SER A 378 3.64 22.18 5.34
C SER A 378 3.78 22.58 3.87
N SER A 379 5.01 22.63 3.35
CA SER A 379 5.28 23.16 2.01
C SER A 379 5.01 22.18 0.88
N ALA A 380 5.22 20.88 1.10
CA ALA A 380 5.10 19.84 0.08
C ALA A 380 4.56 18.52 0.64
N TYR A 381 3.97 17.71 -0.24
CA TYR A 381 3.67 16.31 0.05
C TYR A 381 4.92 15.48 -0.19
N ASP A 382 5.57 15.04 0.89
CA ASP A 382 6.77 14.22 0.78
C ASP A 382 6.48 12.78 1.23
N PRO A 383 6.54 11.78 0.33
CA PRO A 383 6.36 10.37 0.68
C PRO A 383 7.43 9.81 1.62
N LYS A 384 8.46 10.58 1.99
CA LYS A 384 9.50 10.17 2.93
C LYS A 384 9.33 10.75 4.33
N ARG A 385 8.36 11.66 4.53
CA ARG A 385 8.11 12.27 5.84
C ARG A 385 7.20 11.38 6.68
N ASP A 386 7.46 11.38 7.98
CA ASP A 386 6.67 10.68 8.99
C ASP A 386 5.55 11.63 9.45
N PRO A 387 4.30 11.42 9.00
CA PRO A 387 3.21 12.34 9.31
C PRO A 387 2.86 12.40 10.81
N ALA A 388 3.25 11.41 11.61
CA ALA A 388 3.07 11.45 13.07
C ALA A 388 4.06 12.40 13.73
N LYS A 389 5.33 12.39 13.30
CA LYS A 389 6.33 13.39 13.75
C LYS A 389 5.95 14.79 13.30
N ASP A 390 5.46 14.90 12.08
CA ASP A 390 4.99 16.16 11.53
C ASP A 390 3.76 16.68 12.28
N LEU A 391 2.84 15.80 12.68
CA LEU A 391 1.73 16.17 13.56
C LEU A 391 2.21 16.61 14.95
N ALA A 392 3.20 15.94 15.53
CA ALA A 392 3.79 16.36 16.81
C ALA A 392 4.45 17.75 16.71
N ALA A 393 5.16 18.01 15.62
CA ALA A 393 5.73 19.33 15.34
C ALA A 393 4.63 20.38 15.13
N ALA A 394 3.57 20.03 14.41
CA ALA A 394 2.40 20.88 14.21
C ALA A 394 1.65 21.18 15.52
N GLN A 395 1.53 20.20 16.43
CA GLN A 395 0.98 20.37 17.78
C GLN A 395 1.83 21.34 18.61
N ALA A 396 3.17 21.20 18.58
CA ALA A 396 4.06 22.12 19.28
C ALA A 396 3.92 23.56 18.75
N GLN A 397 3.85 23.73 17.42
CA GLN A 397 3.62 25.03 16.80
C GLN A 397 2.21 25.59 17.11
N ALA A 398 1.19 24.73 17.14
CA ALA A 398 -0.18 25.11 17.44
C ALA A 398 -0.35 25.51 18.92
N ALA A 399 0.34 24.84 19.83
CA ALA A 399 0.39 25.20 21.24
C ALA A 399 1.07 26.57 21.45
N ALA A 400 2.25 26.79 20.83
CA ALA A 400 2.98 28.05 20.92
C ALA A 400 2.20 29.23 20.32
N GLY A 401 1.45 28.99 19.24
CA GLY A 401 0.67 30.01 18.55
C GLY A 401 -0.77 30.18 19.02
N HIS A 402 -1.24 29.36 19.97
CA HIS A 402 -2.67 29.21 20.28
C HIS A 402 -3.54 29.01 19.02
N LYS A 403 -3.13 28.08 18.16
CA LYS A 403 -3.79 27.76 16.88
C LYS A 403 -4.45 26.37 16.92
N ARG A 404 -5.23 26.09 15.88
CA ARG A 404 -5.67 24.72 15.52
C ARG A 404 -4.78 24.15 14.43
N ILE A 405 -4.97 22.89 14.06
CA ILE A 405 -4.21 22.25 12.97
C ILE A 405 -5.16 21.95 11.82
N LEU A 406 -4.78 22.35 10.61
CA LEU A 406 -5.38 21.87 9.36
C LEU A 406 -4.46 20.80 8.79
N MET A 407 -4.89 19.56 8.88
CA MET A 407 -4.19 18.45 8.28
C MET A 407 -4.76 18.18 6.89
N GLU A 408 -4.03 18.59 5.87
CA GLU A 408 -4.35 18.42 4.47
C GLU A 408 -3.72 17.14 3.95
N VAL A 409 -4.55 16.18 3.55
CA VAL A 409 -4.13 14.91 2.99
C VAL A 409 -4.24 14.97 1.48
N GLY A 410 -3.18 14.56 0.79
CA GLY A 410 -3.08 14.67 -0.66
C GLY A 410 -1.73 14.17 -1.15
N GLY A 411 -1.33 14.49 -2.37
CA GLY A 411 -0.04 14.05 -2.88
C GLY A 411 0.39 14.84 -4.10
N ASP A 412 1.65 14.71 -4.51
CA ASP A 412 2.18 15.42 -5.68
C ASP A 412 1.43 15.11 -7.00
N TRP A 413 0.71 14.00 -7.06
CA TRP A 413 -0.15 13.61 -8.19
C TRP A 413 -1.55 14.26 -8.14
N CYS A 414 -1.96 14.78 -6.98
CA CYS A 414 -3.28 15.38 -6.76
C CYS A 414 -3.29 16.83 -7.23
N SER A 415 -3.98 17.14 -8.32
CA SER A 415 -3.96 18.53 -8.80
C SER A 415 -5.02 19.42 -8.16
N TRP A 416 -6.08 18.87 -7.54
CA TRP A 416 -6.95 19.69 -6.67
C TRP A 416 -6.20 20.20 -5.44
N CYS A 417 -5.25 19.41 -4.92
CA CYS A 417 -4.32 19.83 -3.88
C CYS A 417 -3.44 21.00 -4.36
N LYS A 418 -2.90 20.91 -5.59
CA LYS A 418 -2.15 22.03 -6.22
C LYS A 418 -3.01 23.26 -6.48
N ILE A 419 -4.30 23.08 -6.78
CA ILE A 419 -5.27 24.18 -6.96
C ILE A 419 -5.54 24.87 -5.62
N LEU A 420 -5.65 24.11 -4.53
CA LEU A 420 -5.82 24.64 -3.17
C LEU A 420 -4.59 25.46 -2.74
N ASP A 421 -3.39 24.93 -2.98
CA ASP A 421 -2.14 25.66 -2.77
C ASP A 421 -2.10 26.96 -3.57
N LYS A 422 -2.43 26.89 -4.86
CA LYS A 422 -2.49 28.05 -5.74
C LYS A 422 -3.52 29.08 -5.25
N PHE A 423 -4.69 28.64 -4.80
CA PHE A 423 -5.72 29.52 -4.24
C PHE A 423 -5.17 30.32 -3.05
N PHE A 424 -4.53 29.68 -2.07
CA PHE A 424 -3.90 30.38 -0.93
C PHE A 424 -2.70 31.24 -1.36
N LEU A 425 -1.97 30.85 -2.41
CA LEU A 425 -0.89 31.68 -2.96
C LEU A 425 -1.44 32.99 -3.56
N GLU A 426 -2.55 32.92 -4.29
CA GLU A 426 -3.17 34.04 -4.99
C GLU A 426 -4.06 34.92 -4.10
N HIS A 427 -4.56 34.40 -2.97
CA HIS A 427 -5.39 35.14 -2.00
C HIS A 427 -4.62 35.34 -0.69
N ALA A 428 -3.66 36.27 -0.72
CA ALA A 428 -2.71 36.47 0.39
C ALA A 428 -3.39 36.81 1.72
N ASP A 429 -4.53 37.50 1.70
CA ASP A 429 -5.28 37.86 2.90
C ASP A 429 -6.06 36.65 3.47
N VAL A 430 -6.59 35.76 2.62
CA VAL A 430 -7.17 34.47 3.05
C VAL A 430 -6.10 33.55 3.63
N ARG A 431 -4.93 33.47 2.99
CA ARG A 431 -3.78 32.74 3.52
C ARG A 431 -3.32 33.29 4.86
N SER A 432 -3.26 34.62 4.99
CA SER A 432 -2.92 35.26 6.26
C SER A 432 -3.95 34.94 7.35
N ALA A 433 -5.24 34.93 7.01
CA ALA A 433 -6.29 34.52 7.94
C ALA A 433 -6.18 33.04 8.36
N ARG A 434 -5.82 32.14 7.44
CA ARG A 434 -5.51 30.74 7.77
C ARG A 434 -4.30 30.65 8.70
N ASP A 435 -3.19 31.25 8.30
CA ASP A 435 -1.92 31.12 9.01
C ASP A 435 -1.95 31.81 10.38
N ALA A 436 -2.85 32.79 10.59
CA ALA A 436 -3.08 33.41 11.89
C ALA A 436 -3.74 32.44 12.89
N GLU A 437 -4.65 31.58 12.43
CA GLU A 437 -5.53 30.77 13.28
C GLU A 437 -5.17 29.27 13.27
N PHE A 438 -4.40 28.85 12.27
CA PHE A 438 -4.10 27.45 12.00
C PHE A 438 -2.61 27.20 11.72
N VAL A 439 -2.18 25.99 12.04
CA VAL A 439 -0.95 25.36 11.55
C VAL A 439 -1.35 24.40 10.44
N LEU A 440 -0.75 24.54 9.25
CA LEU A 440 -0.99 23.62 8.13
C LEU A 440 -0.03 22.43 8.23
N LEU A 441 -0.57 21.23 8.16
CA LEU A 441 0.17 19.98 8.08
C LEU A 441 -0.21 19.29 6.78
N LYS A 442 0.77 18.98 5.92
CA LYS A 442 0.53 18.19 4.70
C LYS A 442 0.92 16.74 4.92
N VAL A 443 0.03 15.84 4.55
CA VAL A 443 0.24 14.40 4.66
C VAL A 443 0.15 13.77 3.29
N ASN A 444 1.24 13.15 2.85
CA ASN A 444 1.31 12.53 1.53
C ASN A 444 0.46 11.24 1.48
N PHE A 445 -0.32 11.05 0.43
CA PHE A 445 -0.94 9.79 0.06
C PHE A 445 -0.54 9.59 -1.40
N SER A 446 0.18 8.54 -1.77
CA SER A 446 0.68 8.30 -3.13
C SER A 446 1.05 6.84 -3.37
N GLY A 447 1.16 6.38 -4.62
CA GLY A 447 1.63 5.02 -4.90
C GLY A 447 3.06 4.68 -4.44
N ASN A 448 3.85 5.66 -3.99
CA ASN A 448 5.17 5.42 -3.36
C ASN A 448 5.08 5.25 -1.83
N ASN A 449 4.04 5.82 -1.21
CA ASN A 449 3.73 5.80 0.21
C ASN A 449 2.33 6.41 0.38
N GLU A 450 1.35 5.63 0.81
CA GLU A 450 -0.03 6.08 1.00
C GLU A 450 -0.29 6.61 2.42
N ASN A 451 0.69 6.57 3.34
CA ASN A 451 0.57 6.95 4.77
C ASN A 451 -0.66 6.34 5.46
N VAL A 452 -1.11 5.16 5.01
CA VAL A 452 -2.35 4.51 5.48
C VAL A 452 -2.36 4.29 6.98
N ALA A 453 -1.24 3.97 7.65
CA ALA A 453 -1.29 3.77 9.12
C ALA A 453 -1.51 5.08 9.89
N PHE A 454 -0.97 6.19 9.42
CA PHE A 454 -1.26 7.49 10.01
C PHE A 454 -2.70 7.92 9.71
N LEU A 455 -3.14 7.77 8.46
CA LEU A 455 -4.45 8.24 8.00
C LEU A 455 -5.63 7.37 8.45
N SER A 456 -5.41 6.09 8.78
CA SER A 456 -6.46 5.18 9.26
C SER A 456 -7.08 5.58 10.61
N GLN A 457 -6.38 6.43 11.37
CA GLN A 457 -6.85 7.02 12.63
C GLN A 457 -7.95 8.06 12.41
N TYR A 458 -8.11 8.50 11.16
CA TYR A 458 -9.06 9.51 10.76
C TYR A 458 -10.18 8.88 9.91
N PRO A 459 -11.38 9.50 9.83
CA PRO A 459 -12.46 9.02 8.98
C PRO A 459 -12.01 8.80 7.53
N ALA A 460 -12.64 7.84 6.85
CA ALA A 460 -12.32 7.48 5.47
C ALA A 460 -12.25 8.70 4.56
N ILE A 461 -11.28 8.66 3.64
CA ILE A 461 -10.99 9.73 2.68
C ILE A 461 -11.51 9.32 1.30
N PRO A 462 -12.69 9.78 0.87
CA PRO A 462 -13.29 9.40 -0.41
C PRO A 462 -12.68 10.15 -1.61
N GLY A 463 -11.86 11.18 -1.38
CA GLY A 463 -11.23 12.01 -2.41
C GLY A 463 -10.16 12.93 -1.82
N TYR A 464 -9.34 13.53 -2.69
CA TYR A 464 -8.21 14.39 -2.31
C TYR A 464 -8.27 15.74 -3.04
N PRO A 465 -7.89 16.87 -2.40
CA PRO A 465 -7.37 16.96 -1.02
C PRO A 465 -8.47 16.65 0.00
N TRP A 466 -8.08 16.20 1.17
CA TRP A 466 -9.00 16.01 2.30
C TRP A 466 -8.47 16.76 3.50
N ILE A 467 -9.34 17.48 4.21
CA ILE A 467 -8.90 18.27 5.37
C ILE A 467 -9.49 17.68 6.64
N PHE A 468 -8.61 17.42 7.61
CA PHE A 468 -8.99 17.21 8.98
C PHE A 468 -8.67 18.47 9.79
N VAL A 469 -9.69 19.01 10.47
CA VAL A 469 -9.51 20.05 11.47
C VAL A 469 -9.23 19.37 12.80
N LEU A 470 -8.06 19.63 13.36
CA LEU A 470 -7.65 19.13 14.67
C LEU A 470 -7.56 20.30 15.66
N ASP A 471 -7.77 20.02 16.94
CA ASP A 471 -7.38 20.98 17.98
C ASP A 471 -5.84 21.07 18.12
N GLY A 472 -5.38 21.96 19.01
CA GLY A 472 -3.94 22.15 19.25
C GLY A 472 -3.24 20.90 19.82
N ASP A 473 -4.01 19.96 20.37
CA ASP A 473 -3.53 18.69 20.92
C ASP A 473 -3.68 17.55 19.89
N GLY A 474 -4.01 17.86 18.62
CA GLY A 474 -4.11 16.91 17.51
C GLY A 474 -5.37 16.03 17.52
N LYS A 475 -6.34 16.30 18.41
CA LYS A 475 -7.60 15.57 18.42
C LYS A 475 -8.48 16.04 17.26
N LEU A 476 -9.06 15.08 16.54
CA LEU A 476 -9.99 15.35 15.44
C LEU A 476 -11.24 16.10 15.92
N LEU A 477 -11.47 17.28 15.35
CA LEU A 477 -12.70 18.06 15.52
C LEU A 477 -13.64 17.85 14.33
N LYS A 478 -13.10 17.83 13.11
CA LYS A 478 -13.89 17.70 11.89
C LYS A 478 -13.13 17.03 10.76
N SER A 479 -13.80 16.09 10.10
CA SER A 479 -13.44 15.60 8.77
C SER A 479 -14.20 16.41 7.72
N VAL A 480 -13.50 17.00 6.76
CA VAL A 480 -14.02 18.00 5.83
C VAL A 480 -13.87 17.49 4.41
N ASP A 481 -15.02 17.31 3.75
CA ASP A 481 -15.09 17.11 2.31
C ASP A 481 -14.78 18.43 1.59
N THR A 482 -13.61 18.50 0.94
CA THR A 482 -13.19 19.73 0.26
C THR A 482 -14.03 20.04 -0.97
N ASN A 483 -14.81 19.09 -1.52
CA ASN A 483 -15.76 19.36 -2.59
C ASN A 483 -16.75 20.46 -2.20
N THR A 484 -17.07 20.57 -0.90
CA THR A 484 -17.96 21.62 -0.37
C THR A 484 -17.34 23.02 -0.38
N LEU A 485 -16.02 23.11 -0.53
CA LEU A 485 -15.25 24.35 -0.57
C LEU A 485 -14.97 24.81 -2.00
N GLU A 486 -15.26 23.97 -3.00
CA GLU A 486 -14.97 24.21 -4.40
C GLU A 486 -15.94 25.22 -5.04
N SER A 487 -15.47 25.90 -6.09
CA SER A 487 -16.28 26.77 -6.95
C SER A 487 -16.26 26.23 -8.37
N GLY A 488 -17.32 25.49 -8.72
CA GLY A 488 -17.40 24.81 -10.01
C GLY A 488 -16.24 23.82 -10.21
N ASN A 489 -15.76 23.71 -11.44
CA ASN A 489 -14.75 22.70 -11.82
C ASN A 489 -13.32 23.25 -11.88
N THR A 490 -13.07 24.48 -11.39
CA THR A 490 -11.83 25.22 -11.71
C THR A 490 -11.09 25.82 -10.51
N GLY A 491 -11.64 25.77 -9.30
CA GLY A 491 -11.02 26.42 -8.14
C GLY A 491 -11.81 26.27 -6.86
N TYR A 492 -11.39 27.01 -5.83
CA TYR A 492 -12.07 27.08 -4.54
C TYR A 492 -12.89 28.36 -4.41
N SER A 493 -14.04 28.26 -3.73
CA SER A 493 -14.89 29.41 -3.42
C SER A 493 -14.27 30.18 -2.28
N GLU A 494 -13.82 31.41 -2.55
CA GLU A 494 -13.23 32.27 -1.52
C GLU A 494 -14.17 32.44 -0.31
N LYS A 495 -15.47 32.64 -0.58
CA LYS A 495 -16.49 32.73 0.48
C LYS A 495 -16.56 31.44 1.30
N ALA A 496 -16.60 30.27 0.65
CA ALA A 496 -16.70 29.00 1.36
C ALA A 496 -15.44 28.70 2.19
N ILE A 497 -14.25 29.01 1.67
CA ILE A 497 -13.00 28.89 2.41
C ILE A 497 -12.98 29.84 3.62
N ARG A 498 -13.38 31.10 3.44
CA ARG A 498 -13.46 32.06 4.57
C ARG A 498 -14.46 31.64 5.62
N ASP A 499 -15.64 31.17 5.21
CA ASP A 499 -16.67 30.67 6.12
C ASP A 499 -16.15 29.44 6.88
N PHE A 500 -15.45 28.53 6.19
CA PHE A 500 -14.79 27.38 6.78
C PHE A 500 -13.73 27.79 7.83
N LEU A 501 -12.78 28.65 7.46
CA LEU A 501 -11.75 29.12 8.38
C LEU A 501 -12.36 29.87 9.58
N THR A 502 -13.42 30.65 9.37
CA THR A 502 -14.12 31.37 10.43
C THR A 502 -14.87 30.43 11.37
N ALA A 503 -15.53 29.40 10.84
CA ALA A 503 -16.24 28.42 11.64
C ALA A 503 -15.29 27.58 12.52
N TRP A 504 -14.06 27.38 12.06
CA TRP A 504 -13.11 26.47 12.69
C TRP A 504 -11.89 27.14 13.30
N LYS A 505 -11.77 28.46 13.32
CA LYS A 505 -10.67 29.13 14.05
C LYS A 505 -10.73 28.85 15.55
N ARG A 506 -9.59 28.97 16.25
CA ARG A 506 -9.48 28.50 17.63
C ARG A 506 -10.39 29.24 18.59
#